data_AF-I9PK91-F1
#
_entry.id   AF-I9PK91-F1
#
_cell.length_a   1.000
_cell.length_b   1.000
_cell.length_c   1.000
_cell.angle_alpha   90.00
_cell.angle_beta   90.00
_cell.angle_gamma   90.00
#
_symmetry.space_group_name_H-M   'P 1'
#
loop_
_entity.id
_entity.type
_entity.pdbx_description
1 polymer ?
#
loop_
_entity_poly.entity_id
_entity_poly.type
_entity_poly.pdbx_seq_one_letter_code
_entity_poly.pdbx_strand_id
1 'polypeptide(L)'
;MNCRRCTYLGAYNSFIEEKFKHKELHLEELSKYLVRERQMRLIVIIDNADQFDMETQESAFLFASSLNRRAFCGVFVSLREGYYYKWRNLPPFNAFESNVYHVTAPKYSEVLQKRISYTLKKIEFDSSVIERNVTGVNQVGYKIEMETQNIKEFFLSLQNSLFDNSNELIVDFLNYSTFPNTREGLRLFKLFLISGYTDVSEYIMRVRFNRDNHKITIPIHEFVKSIGLHNKLYYNHEISVIPNLFYPCNESSNHFLKIWILKYLSNKLKSGGNVNKYDSLSDLANCFINYGYKTDIIYKELELLLKLELIETDEILTDIKWVNLPEKVFNVCISAKGYYYLNEVMNRFYYFELVLQDTPIFDEVFFNNMCQVFPHCTENGKRNMNNRIETVECFMRYLGEQENHEPRVVLNQLGSIVQDIKNKGMDADIRNIKDKMGLS
;
A
#
# COMPACT_ATOMS: atom_id res chain seq x y z
N MET A 1 -37.07 33.27 59.72
CA MET A 1 -36.04 33.56 58.69
C MET A 1 -35.56 32.34 57.89
N ASN A 2 -35.72 31.09 58.36
CA ASN A 2 -35.23 29.89 57.63
C ASN A 2 -36.06 29.44 56.41
N CYS A 3 -37.34 29.86 56.29
CA CYS A 3 -38.22 29.39 55.20
C CYS A 3 -37.91 30.02 53.83
N ARG A 4 -37.54 31.31 53.77
CA ARG A 4 -37.20 32.02 52.52
C ARG A 4 -35.87 31.53 51.90
N ARG A 5 -34.92 31.11 52.74
CA ARG A 5 -33.61 30.65 52.28
C ARG A 5 -33.69 29.28 51.62
N CYS A 6 -34.50 28.36 52.17
CA CYS A 6 -34.74 27.05 51.58
C CYS A 6 -35.56 27.11 50.28
N THR A 7 -36.57 27.97 50.20
CA THR A 7 -37.34 28.18 48.95
C THR A 7 -36.48 28.81 47.85
N TYR A 8 -35.62 29.78 48.20
CA TYR A 8 -34.65 30.35 47.26
C TYR A 8 -33.64 29.31 46.75
N LEU A 9 -33.08 28.46 47.63
CA LEU A 9 -32.17 27.37 47.25
C LEU A 9 -32.85 26.34 46.32
N GLY A 10 -34.10 25.96 46.60
CA GLY A 10 -34.87 25.06 45.74
C GLY A 10 -35.12 25.64 44.35
N ALA A 11 -35.50 26.92 44.28
CA ALA A 11 -35.70 27.63 43.00
C ALA A 11 -34.38 27.79 42.23
N TYR A 12 -33.28 28.10 42.93
CA TYR A 12 -31.95 28.22 42.34
C TYR A 12 -31.45 26.89 41.77
N ASN A 13 -31.61 25.78 42.50
CA ASN A 13 -31.26 24.45 42.00
C ASN A 13 -32.09 24.06 40.78
N SER A 14 -33.40 24.33 40.81
CA SER A 14 -34.29 24.06 39.67
C SER A 14 -33.88 24.87 38.43
N PHE A 15 -33.50 26.14 38.61
CA PHE A 15 -32.99 26.99 37.53
C PHE A 15 -31.67 26.46 36.97
N ILE A 16 -30.73 26.04 37.83
CA ILE A 16 -29.46 25.47 37.39
C ILE A 16 -29.67 24.15 36.64
N GLU A 17 -30.53 23.26 37.14
CA GLU A 17 -30.88 22.01 36.45
C GLU A 17 -31.51 22.27 35.08
N GLU A 18 -32.37 23.29 34.95
CA GLU A 18 -32.92 23.71 33.67
C GLU A 18 -31.81 24.17 32.72
N LYS A 19 -30.87 25.00 33.19
CA LYS A 19 -29.74 25.48 32.36
C LYS A 19 -28.80 24.35 31.95
N PHE A 20 -28.56 23.35 32.79
CA PHE A 20 -27.73 22.19 32.46
C PHE A 20 -28.33 21.28 31.38
N LYS A 21 -29.64 21.36 31.11
CA LYS A 21 -30.26 20.63 29.99
C LYS A 21 -29.77 21.13 28.62
N HIS A 22 -29.37 22.41 28.53
CA HIS A 22 -28.91 23.02 27.28
C HIS A 22 -27.38 22.98 27.18
N LYS A 23 -26.83 21.81 26.86
CA LYS A 23 -25.37 21.54 26.85
C LYS A 23 -24.56 22.51 25.97
N GLU A 24 -25.06 22.84 24.77
CA GLU A 24 -24.37 23.78 23.86
C GLU A 24 -24.30 25.19 24.44
N LEU A 25 -25.44 25.71 24.91
CA LEU A 25 -25.50 27.04 25.53
C LEU A 25 -24.62 27.11 26.77
N HIS A 26 -24.58 26.04 27.57
CA HIS A 26 -23.70 25.95 28.72
C HIS A 26 -22.23 26.05 28.32
N LEU A 27 -21.81 25.35 27.26
CA LEU A 27 -20.44 25.43 26.73
C LEU A 27 -20.10 26.85 26.24
N GLU A 28 -21.02 27.51 25.54
CA GLU A 28 -20.85 28.89 25.08
C GLU A 28 -20.66 29.86 26.24
N GLU A 29 -21.56 29.82 27.24
CA GLU A 29 -21.49 30.72 28.39
C GLU A 29 -20.28 30.42 29.28
N LEU A 30 -19.92 29.13 29.44
CA LEU A 30 -18.69 28.73 30.12
C LEU A 30 -17.45 29.30 29.41
N SER A 31 -17.38 29.18 28.09
CA SER A 31 -16.26 29.69 27.31
C SER A 31 -16.15 31.22 27.43
N LYS A 32 -17.29 31.94 27.31
CA LYS A 32 -17.32 33.40 27.51
C LYS A 32 -16.86 33.80 28.92
N TYR A 33 -17.28 33.08 29.95
CA TYR A 33 -16.84 33.29 31.33
C TYR A 33 -15.33 33.05 31.49
N LEU A 34 -14.80 31.94 30.97
CA LEU A 34 -13.38 31.62 31.04
C LEU A 34 -12.52 32.69 30.36
N VAL A 35 -12.96 33.19 29.20
CA VAL A 35 -12.24 34.23 28.46
C VAL A 35 -12.27 35.56 29.21
N ARG A 36 -13.44 35.98 29.71
CA ARG A 36 -13.62 37.30 30.35
C ARG A 36 -13.05 37.35 31.77
N GLU A 37 -13.39 36.38 32.59
CA GLU A 37 -13.15 36.41 34.04
C GLU A 37 -11.87 35.68 34.45
N ARG A 38 -11.43 34.70 33.66
CA ARG A 38 -10.26 33.87 33.97
C ARG A 38 -9.07 34.08 33.02
N GLN A 39 -9.25 34.87 31.95
CA GLN A 39 -8.26 35.04 30.88
C GLN A 39 -7.79 33.69 30.29
N MET A 40 -8.66 32.68 30.30
CA MET A 40 -8.41 31.35 29.76
C MET A 40 -9.19 31.17 28.47
N ARG A 41 -8.55 30.68 27.41
CA ARG A 41 -9.21 30.33 26.16
C ARG A 41 -9.46 28.83 26.11
N LEU A 42 -10.70 28.45 25.80
CA LEU A 42 -11.04 27.07 25.53
C LEU A 42 -10.51 26.67 24.14
N ILE A 43 -9.92 25.48 24.04
CA ILE A 43 -9.55 24.85 22.77
C ILE A 43 -10.37 23.57 22.65
N VAL A 44 -11.08 23.43 21.54
CA VAL A 44 -11.88 22.25 21.18
C VAL A 44 -11.20 21.56 20.01
N ILE A 45 -10.95 20.26 20.12
CA ILE A 45 -10.35 19.46 19.06
C ILE A 45 -11.38 18.43 18.62
N ILE A 46 -11.82 18.54 17.38
CA ILE A 46 -12.67 17.56 16.68
C ILE A 46 -11.72 16.70 15.84
N ASP A 47 -11.32 15.57 16.40
CA ASP A 47 -10.40 14.64 15.75
C ASP A 47 -11.15 13.51 15.02
N ASN A 48 -10.48 12.88 14.04
CA ASN A 48 -10.94 11.78 13.22
C ASN A 48 -12.23 12.03 12.42
N ALA A 49 -12.62 13.28 12.15
CA ALA A 49 -13.77 13.55 11.29
C ALA A 49 -13.51 13.07 9.84
N ASP A 50 -12.24 13.06 9.41
CA ASP A 50 -11.75 12.51 8.14
C ASP A 50 -12.01 11.00 7.94
N GLN A 51 -12.34 10.26 9.00
CA GLN A 51 -12.68 8.84 8.95
C GLN A 51 -14.16 8.58 8.60
N PHE A 52 -14.99 9.61 8.61
CA PHE A 52 -16.42 9.52 8.30
C PHE A 52 -16.71 9.94 6.86
N ASP A 53 -17.96 9.75 6.46
CA ASP A 53 -18.47 10.13 5.15
C ASP A 53 -18.49 11.65 4.93
N MET A 54 -18.71 12.06 3.69
CA MET A 54 -18.66 13.47 3.29
C MET A 54 -19.68 14.34 4.03
N GLU A 55 -20.86 13.81 4.33
CA GLU A 55 -21.93 14.56 5.03
C GLU A 55 -21.56 14.82 6.50
N THR A 56 -20.95 13.83 7.17
CA THR A 56 -20.46 14.00 8.54
C THR A 56 -19.30 14.99 8.60
N GLN A 57 -18.38 14.95 7.64
CA GLN A 57 -17.28 15.92 7.55
C GLN A 57 -17.81 17.36 7.34
N GLU A 58 -18.85 17.53 6.53
CA GLU A 58 -19.52 18.82 6.33
C GLU A 58 -20.12 19.34 7.64
N SER A 59 -20.86 18.47 8.31
CA SER A 59 -21.54 18.77 9.57
C SER A 59 -20.53 19.14 10.66
N ALA A 60 -19.42 18.41 10.75
CA ALA A 60 -18.34 18.68 11.70
C ALA A 60 -17.70 20.05 11.46
N PHE A 61 -17.45 20.41 10.19
CA PHE A 61 -16.88 21.71 9.83
C PHE A 61 -17.85 22.87 10.14
N LEU A 62 -19.13 22.73 9.78
CA LEU A 62 -20.17 23.71 10.09
C LEU A 62 -20.33 23.90 11.60
N PHE A 63 -20.35 22.81 12.35
CA PHE A 63 -20.42 22.83 13.80
C PHE A 63 -19.19 23.53 14.41
N ALA A 64 -17.99 23.18 13.96
CA ALA A 64 -16.73 23.79 14.40
C ALA A 64 -16.72 25.31 14.19
N SER A 65 -17.13 25.75 13.00
CA SER A 65 -17.18 27.16 12.62
C SER A 65 -18.23 27.93 13.42
N SER A 66 -19.42 27.34 13.60
CA SER A 66 -20.47 27.90 14.44
C SER A 66 -20.03 28.02 15.90
N LEU A 67 -19.36 27.00 16.43
CA LEU A 67 -18.88 26.96 17.81
C LEU A 67 -17.79 28.02 18.06
N ASN A 68 -16.82 28.14 17.14
CA ASN A 68 -15.76 29.16 17.22
C ASN A 68 -16.37 30.57 17.33
N ARG A 69 -17.39 30.87 16.51
CA ARG A 69 -18.06 32.18 16.49
C ARG A 69 -18.92 32.44 17.73
N ARG A 70 -19.70 31.45 18.18
CA ARG A 70 -20.64 31.60 19.31
C ARG A 70 -19.95 31.59 20.68
N ALA A 71 -18.96 30.73 20.86
CA ALA A 71 -18.31 30.48 22.14
C ALA A 71 -16.99 31.24 22.33
N PHE A 72 -16.44 31.88 21.29
CA PHE A 72 -15.11 32.51 21.33
C PHE A 72 -13.98 31.54 21.73
N CYS A 73 -14.12 30.26 21.40
CA CYS A 73 -13.12 29.22 21.64
C CYS A 73 -12.29 28.94 20.38
N GLY A 74 -11.05 28.48 20.53
CA GLY A 74 -10.29 27.93 19.41
C GLY A 74 -10.83 26.56 19.05
N VAL A 75 -11.05 26.29 17.76
CA VAL A 75 -11.52 24.97 17.30
C VAL A 75 -10.55 24.43 16.26
N PHE A 76 -10.07 23.21 16.47
CA PHE A 76 -9.33 22.43 15.48
C PHE A 76 -10.23 21.32 14.97
N VAL A 77 -10.32 21.18 13.65
CA VAL A 77 -11.05 20.08 13.00
C VAL A 77 -10.10 19.38 12.03
N SER A 78 -9.98 18.06 12.13
CA SER A 78 -9.25 17.27 11.14
C SER A 78 -10.19 16.88 10.01
N LEU A 79 -9.81 17.23 8.77
CA LEU A 79 -10.56 16.93 7.56
C LEU A 79 -9.66 16.22 6.57
N ARG A 80 -10.26 15.41 5.70
CA ARG A 80 -9.54 14.74 4.62
C ARG A 80 -9.09 15.75 3.57
N GLU A 81 -7.84 15.64 3.08
CA GLU A 81 -7.26 16.59 2.11
C GLU A 81 -8.16 16.76 0.88
N GLY A 82 -8.55 15.63 0.29
CA GLY A 82 -9.43 15.61 -0.88
C GLY A 82 -10.79 16.26 -0.66
N TYR A 83 -11.35 16.07 0.53
CA TYR A 83 -12.61 16.70 0.93
C TYR A 83 -12.43 18.23 1.04
N TYR A 84 -11.39 18.68 1.74
CA TYR A 84 -11.11 20.11 1.89
C TYR A 84 -10.93 20.81 0.53
N TYR A 85 -10.13 20.26 -0.40
CA TYR A 85 -9.92 20.90 -1.70
C TYR A 85 -11.18 20.91 -2.57
N LYS A 86 -12.03 19.89 -2.48
CA LYS A 86 -13.31 19.86 -3.18
C LYS A 86 -14.24 20.99 -2.72
N TRP A 87 -14.28 21.24 -1.41
CA TRP A 87 -15.28 22.14 -0.82
C TRP A 87 -14.76 23.54 -0.52
N ARG A 88 -13.45 23.80 -0.42
CA ARG A 88 -12.89 25.12 -0.02
C ARG A 88 -13.44 26.33 -0.79
N ASN A 89 -13.86 26.14 -2.04
CA ASN A 89 -14.40 27.20 -2.90
C ASN A 89 -15.93 27.12 -3.07
N LEU A 90 -16.58 26.13 -2.45
CA LEU A 90 -18.01 25.88 -2.52
C LEU A 90 -18.67 26.20 -1.17
N PRO A 91 -19.97 26.54 -1.15
CA PRO A 91 -20.74 26.55 0.08
C PRO A 91 -20.77 25.15 0.72
N PRO A 92 -20.70 25.03 2.05
CA PRO A 92 -20.68 26.11 3.05
C PRO A 92 -19.27 26.63 3.43
N PHE A 93 -18.20 26.04 2.92
CA PHE A 93 -16.82 26.32 3.31
C PHE A 93 -16.36 27.74 2.97
N ASN A 94 -16.80 28.27 1.83
CA ASN A 94 -16.45 29.61 1.38
C ASN A 94 -16.99 30.75 2.29
N ALA A 95 -17.90 30.45 3.22
CA ALA A 95 -18.49 31.43 4.13
C ALA A 95 -17.66 31.67 5.40
N PHE A 96 -16.62 30.86 5.64
CA PHE A 96 -15.82 30.89 6.87
C PHE A 96 -14.33 31.06 6.55
N GLU A 97 -13.70 32.07 7.14
CA GLU A 97 -12.24 32.20 7.10
C GLU A 97 -11.62 31.25 8.14
N SER A 98 -10.90 30.24 7.65
CA SER A 98 -10.22 29.25 8.50
C SER A 98 -8.73 29.22 8.21
N ASN A 99 -7.92 29.03 9.26
CA ASN A 99 -6.49 28.78 9.11
C ASN A 99 -6.27 27.31 8.80
N VAL A 100 -5.68 27.02 7.64
CA VAL A 100 -5.55 25.64 7.14
C VAL A 100 -4.10 25.19 7.29
N TYR A 101 -3.92 24.08 8.00
CA TYR A 101 -2.64 23.42 8.15
C TYR A 101 -2.67 22.10 7.39
N HIS A 102 -1.83 21.97 6.37
CA HIS A 102 -1.67 20.72 5.65
C HIS A 102 -0.65 19.83 6.36
N VAL A 103 -1.08 18.65 6.81
CA VAL A 103 -0.20 17.64 7.41
C VAL A 103 0.14 16.61 6.33
N THR A 104 1.30 16.76 5.70
CA THR A 104 1.79 15.80 4.71
C THR A 104 2.10 14.46 5.36
N ALA A 105 1.81 13.36 4.68
CA ALA A 105 2.25 12.05 5.11
C ALA A 105 3.79 12.03 5.27
N PRO A 106 4.32 11.53 6.41
CA PRO A 106 5.76 11.38 6.58
C PRO A 106 6.31 10.35 5.59
N LYS A 107 7.60 10.46 5.27
CA LYS A 107 8.29 9.45 4.47
C LYS A 107 8.17 8.08 5.15
N TYR A 108 7.81 7.07 4.39
CA TYR A 108 7.61 5.71 4.92
C TYR A 108 8.87 5.18 5.63
N SER A 109 10.05 5.39 5.04
CA SER A 109 11.34 5.01 5.61
C SER A 109 11.53 5.58 7.02
N GLU A 110 11.22 6.86 7.24
CA GLU A 110 11.32 7.50 8.55
C GLU A 110 10.36 6.89 9.58
N VAL A 111 9.12 6.59 9.17
CA VAL A 111 8.13 5.95 10.06
C VAL A 111 8.60 4.56 10.46
N LEU A 112 9.07 3.77 9.50
CA LEU A 112 9.58 2.42 9.75
C LEU A 112 10.81 2.45 10.68
N GLN A 113 11.73 3.38 10.43
CA GLN A 113 12.94 3.55 11.23
C GLN A 113 12.63 3.97 12.67
N LYS A 114 11.69 4.89 12.86
CA LYS A 114 11.23 5.31 14.20
C LYS A 114 10.58 4.15 14.95
N ARG A 115 9.79 3.33 14.27
CA ARG A 115 9.14 2.14 14.89
C ARG A 115 10.15 1.09 15.30
N ILE A 116 11.10 0.73 14.44
CA ILE A 116 12.15 -0.24 14.77
C ILE A 116 13.03 0.28 15.92
N SER A 117 13.45 1.55 15.84
CA SER A 117 14.22 2.21 16.90
C SER A 117 13.48 2.23 18.24
N TYR A 118 12.17 2.49 18.22
CA TYR A 118 11.33 2.46 19.42
C TYR A 118 11.26 1.05 20.03
N THR A 119 11.09 0.02 19.20
CA THR A 119 11.12 -1.38 19.65
C THR A 119 12.45 -1.74 20.30
N LEU A 120 13.57 -1.40 19.67
CA LEU A 120 14.91 -1.65 20.21
C LEU A 120 15.15 -0.94 21.55
N LYS A 121 14.79 0.34 21.66
CA LYS A 121 14.87 1.10 22.92
C LYS A 121 14.02 0.48 24.02
N LYS A 122 12.83 -0.01 23.69
CA LYS A 122 11.93 -0.65 24.65
C LYS A 122 12.50 -1.97 25.16
N ILE A 123 13.16 -2.75 24.30
CA ILE A 123 13.87 -3.98 24.69
C ILE A 123 15.06 -3.65 25.60
N GLU A 124 15.78 -2.56 25.36
CA GLU A 124 16.94 -2.15 26.16
C GLU A 124 16.57 -1.54 27.52
N PHE A 125 15.50 -0.74 27.58
CA PHE A 125 15.08 -0.04 28.80
C PHE A 125 14.50 -1.01 29.85
N ASP A 126 14.01 -2.17 29.42
CA ASP A 126 13.57 -3.23 30.31
C ASP A 126 14.77 -4.10 30.74
N SER A 127 15.68 -3.51 31.52
CA SER A 127 16.93 -4.13 31.99
C SER A 127 16.71 -5.44 32.78
N SER A 128 15.47 -5.71 33.19
CA SER A 128 15.03 -6.94 33.88
C SER A 128 14.58 -8.07 32.92
N VAL A 129 14.56 -7.83 31.61
CA VAL A 129 14.11 -8.75 30.55
C VAL A 129 15.27 -9.28 29.71
N ILE A 130 16.45 -8.65 29.76
CA ILE A 130 17.63 -9.04 28.96
C ILE A 130 18.10 -10.48 29.26
N GLU A 131 17.84 -11.00 30.47
CA GLU A 131 18.12 -12.39 30.87
C GLU A 131 16.89 -13.31 30.87
N ARG A 132 15.72 -12.83 30.44
CA ARG A 132 14.48 -13.63 30.42
C ARG A 132 14.20 -14.16 29.03
N ASN A 133 13.77 -15.41 28.98
CA ASN A 133 13.11 -15.93 27.80
C ASN A 133 11.73 -15.31 27.65
N VAL A 134 11.44 -14.77 26.47
CA VAL A 134 10.10 -14.35 26.08
C VAL A 134 9.30 -15.61 25.77
N THR A 135 8.17 -15.78 26.46
CA THR A 135 7.23 -16.86 26.17
C THR A 135 6.02 -16.31 25.42
N GLY A 136 5.61 -17.02 24.38
CA GLY A 136 4.42 -16.72 23.60
C GLY A 136 3.68 -18.00 23.27
N VAL A 137 2.44 -17.88 22.80
CA VAL A 137 1.66 -19.00 22.28
C VAL A 137 1.27 -18.67 20.85
N ASN A 138 1.58 -19.56 19.91
CA ASN A 138 1.18 -19.35 18.52
C ASN A 138 -0.32 -19.63 18.31
N GLN A 139 -0.84 -19.37 17.12
CA GLN A 139 -2.27 -19.54 16.79
C GLN A 139 -2.78 -20.98 16.96
N VAL A 140 -1.89 -21.97 17.03
CA VAL A 140 -2.21 -23.40 17.16
C VAL A 140 -2.03 -23.89 18.62
N GLY A 141 -1.66 -23.00 19.54
CA GLY A 141 -1.50 -23.32 20.96
C GLY A 141 -0.10 -23.79 21.37
N TYR A 142 0.89 -23.79 20.47
CA TYR A 142 2.26 -24.13 20.82
C TYR A 142 2.90 -23.00 21.62
N LYS A 143 3.44 -23.35 22.78
CA LYS A 143 4.25 -22.44 23.59
C LYS A 143 5.63 -22.29 22.94
N ILE A 144 5.99 -21.07 22.59
CA ILE A 144 7.28 -20.69 22.05
C ILE A 144 8.04 -19.98 23.16
N GLU A 145 9.30 -20.33 23.33
CA GLU A 145 10.21 -19.69 24.27
C GLU A 145 11.46 -19.26 23.51
N MET A 146 11.84 -17.98 23.63
CA MET A 146 12.99 -17.44 22.92
C MET A 146 13.75 -16.43 23.76
N GLU A 147 15.07 -16.43 23.67
CA GLU A 147 15.90 -15.44 24.33
C GLU A 147 15.58 -14.03 23.79
N THR A 148 15.44 -13.06 24.70
CA THR A 148 15.24 -11.65 24.32
C THR A 148 16.36 -11.13 23.40
N GLN A 149 17.57 -11.67 23.55
CA GLN A 149 18.72 -11.36 22.70
C GLN A 149 18.47 -11.72 21.23
N ASN A 150 17.81 -12.85 20.93
CA ASN A 150 17.45 -13.24 19.55
C ASN A 150 16.53 -12.20 18.90
N ILE A 151 15.57 -11.68 19.66
CA ILE A 151 14.64 -10.64 19.19
C ILE A 151 15.41 -9.35 18.90
N LYS A 152 16.30 -8.94 19.81
CA LYS A 152 17.13 -7.74 19.64
C LYS A 152 17.99 -7.85 18.39
N GLU A 153 18.70 -8.96 18.22
CA GLU A 153 19.57 -9.21 17.07
C GLU A 153 18.80 -9.22 15.75
N PHE A 154 17.61 -9.83 15.72
CA PHE A 154 16.74 -9.78 14.55
C PHE A 154 16.33 -8.34 14.18
N PHE A 155 15.86 -7.54 15.14
CA PHE A 155 15.48 -6.15 14.85
C PHE A 155 16.67 -5.25 14.49
N LEU A 156 17.86 -5.51 15.04
CA LEU A 156 19.10 -4.85 14.60
C LEU A 156 19.47 -5.24 13.17
N SER A 157 19.30 -6.52 12.81
CA SER A 157 19.46 -7.01 11.42
C SER A 157 18.56 -6.24 10.47
N LEU A 158 17.27 -6.12 10.82
CA LEU A 158 16.29 -5.38 10.02
C LEU A 158 16.66 -3.90 9.90
N GLN A 159 17.07 -3.27 11.00
CA GLN A 159 17.45 -1.86 11.01
C GLN A 159 18.67 -1.59 10.11
N ASN A 160 19.72 -2.38 10.26
CA ASN A 160 20.96 -2.22 9.50
C ASN A 160 20.76 -2.57 8.03
N SER A 161 19.88 -3.53 7.74
CA SER A 161 19.53 -3.92 6.39
C SER A 161 18.68 -2.85 5.69
N LEU A 162 17.50 -2.53 6.23
CA LEU A 162 16.48 -1.75 5.49
C LEU A 162 16.83 -0.27 5.29
N PHE A 163 17.67 0.29 6.15
CA PHE A 163 18.03 1.72 6.11
C PHE A 163 19.45 2.00 5.65
N ASP A 164 20.20 0.98 5.21
CA ASP A 164 21.43 1.20 4.47
C ASP A 164 21.09 1.58 3.02
N ASN A 165 21.90 2.45 2.41
CA ASN A 165 21.75 2.89 1.02
C ASN A 165 21.80 1.71 0.02
N SER A 166 22.22 0.52 0.46
CA SER A 166 22.25 -0.70 -0.35
C SER A 166 20.88 -1.39 -0.53
N ASN A 167 19.85 -1.03 0.25
CA ASN A 167 18.51 -1.65 0.20
C ASN A 167 17.38 -0.68 -0.17
N GLU A 168 17.72 0.33 -0.99
CA GLU A 168 16.74 1.23 -1.62
C GLU A 168 15.61 0.44 -2.29
N LEU A 169 15.88 -0.73 -2.88
CA LEU A 169 14.89 -1.57 -3.57
C LEU A 169 13.67 -1.98 -2.71
N ILE A 170 13.85 -2.31 -1.42
CA ILE A 170 12.73 -2.68 -0.54
C ILE A 170 11.93 -1.44 -0.17
N VAL A 171 12.63 -0.35 0.15
CA VAL A 171 12.02 0.93 0.50
C VAL A 171 11.24 1.49 -0.69
N ASP A 172 11.81 1.44 -1.89
CA ASP A 172 11.18 1.83 -3.14
C ASP A 172 9.98 0.94 -3.45
N PHE A 173 10.13 -0.38 -3.32
CA PHE A 173 9.01 -1.30 -3.49
C PHE A 173 7.84 -0.93 -2.56
N LEU A 174 8.12 -0.67 -1.28
CA LEU A 174 7.11 -0.28 -0.30
C LEU A 174 6.52 1.09 -0.60
N ASN A 175 7.34 2.07 -0.97
CA ASN A 175 6.92 3.42 -1.34
C ASN A 175 5.98 3.37 -2.55
N TYR A 176 6.43 2.83 -3.69
CA TYR A 176 5.64 2.80 -4.91
C TYR A 176 4.43 1.89 -4.81
N SER A 177 4.50 0.79 -4.04
CA SER A 177 3.36 -0.13 -3.92
C SER A 177 2.27 0.33 -2.96
N THR A 178 2.56 1.29 -2.07
CA THR A 178 1.63 1.68 -1.00
C THR A 178 1.38 3.18 -0.91
N PHE A 179 2.08 4.00 -1.68
CA PHE A 179 1.83 5.44 -1.72
C PHE A 179 0.39 5.74 -2.16
N PRO A 180 -0.31 6.70 -1.50
CA PRO A 180 0.12 7.52 -0.36
C PRO A 180 -0.17 6.91 1.03
N ASN A 181 -0.72 5.70 1.07
CA ASN A 181 -1.14 5.02 2.29
C ASN A 181 0.02 4.33 3.04
N THR A 182 0.73 5.10 3.88
CA THR A 182 1.79 4.57 4.75
C THR A 182 1.34 3.43 5.69
N ARG A 183 0.04 3.32 6.01
CA ARG A 183 -0.50 2.21 6.83
C ARG A 183 -0.44 0.89 6.06
N GLU A 184 -0.72 0.90 4.76
CA GLU A 184 -0.58 -0.28 3.91
C GLU A 184 0.89 -0.71 3.83
N GLY A 185 1.83 0.22 3.69
CA GLY A 185 3.27 -0.09 3.76
C GLY A 185 3.67 -0.79 5.05
N LEU A 186 3.13 -0.36 6.19
CA LEU A 186 3.38 -0.99 7.48
C LEU A 186 2.71 -2.37 7.58
N ARG A 187 1.56 -2.57 6.94
CA ARG A 187 0.88 -3.86 6.84
C ARG A 187 1.70 -4.85 6.00
N LEU A 188 2.25 -4.43 4.86
CA LEU A 188 3.15 -5.26 4.04
C LEU A 188 4.42 -5.63 4.79
N PHE A 189 5.02 -4.68 5.51
CA PHE A 189 6.18 -4.98 6.32
C PHE A 189 5.87 -5.95 7.46
N LYS A 190 4.75 -5.76 8.15
CA LYS A 190 4.26 -6.72 9.16
C LYS A 190 4.06 -8.11 8.54
N LEU A 191 3.56 -8.18 7.31
CA LEU A 191 3.38 -9.45 6.60
C LEU A 191 4.73 -10.14 6.36
N PHE A 192 5.74 -9.41 5.92
CA PHE A 192 7.10 -9.95 5.81
C PHE A 192 7.59 -10.54 7.13
N LEU A 193 7.39 -9.88 8.27
CA LEU A 193 7.82 -10.39 9.58
C LEU A 193 7.10 -11.67 10.04
N ILE A 194 5.86 -11.90 9.60
CA ILE A 194 5.02 -13.01 10.05
C ILE A 194 5.04 -14.18 9.06
N SER A 195 5.46 -13.94 7.81
CA SER A 195 5.48 -14.97 6.77
C SER A 195 6.37 -16.15 7.15
N GLY A 196 5.88 -17.37 6.94
CA GLY A 196 6.66 -18.59 7.10
C GLY A 196 7.85 -18.72 6.13
N TYR A 197 7.95 -17.86 5.12
CA TYR A 197 9.09 -17.81 4.19
C TYR A 197 10.22 -16.91 4.67
N THR A 198 10.01 -16.16 5.73
CA THR A 198 11.04 -15.31 6.33
C THR A 198 11.87 -16.15 7.29
N ASP A 199 13.09 -16.53 6.86
CA ASP A 199 14.00 -17.34 7.69
C ASP A 199 14.64 -16.49 8.79
N VAL A 200 13.90 -16.31 9.89
CA VAL A 200 14.33 -15.53 11.06
C VAL A 200 15.67 -16.04 11.61
N SER A 201 15.87 -17.36 11.62
CA SER A 201 17.10 -17.97 12.11
C SER A 201 18.30 -17.55 11.27
N GLU A 202 18.17 -17.54 9.94
CA GLU A 202 19.21 -17.07 9.04
C GLU A 202 19.57 -15.60 9.30
N TYR A 203 18.58 -14.72 9.47
CA TYR A 203 18.84 -13.29 9.75
C TYR A 203 19.54 -13.07 11.10
N ILE A 204 19.21 -13.86 12.13
CA ILE A 204 19.90 -13.83 13.43
C ILE A 204 21.35 -14.30 13.28
N MET A 205 21.56 -15.41 12.56
CA MET A 205 22.90 -15.94 12.30
C MET A 205 23.78 -14.96 11.52
N ARG A 206 23.21 -14.28 10.50
CA ARG A 206 23.91 -13.24 9.74
C ARG A 206 24.43 -12.12 10.65
N VAL A 207 23.70 -11.75 11.71
CA VAL A 207 24.16 -10.75 12.70
C VAL A 207 25.23 -11.32 13.61
N ARG A 208 24.99 -12.50 14.21
CA ARG A 208 25.91 -13.10 15.20
C ARG A 208 27.29 -13.40 14.64
N PHE A 209 27.35 -13.85 13.40
CA PHE A 209 28.60 -14.27 12.75
C PHE A 209 29.19 -13.21 11.84
N ASN A 210 28.70 -11.97 11.90
CA ASN A 210 29.25 -10.86 11.12
C ASN A 210 30.59 -10.37 11.71
N ARG A 211 31.67 -11.11 11.48
CA ARG A 211 33.00 -10.81 12.05
C ARG A 211 33.75 -9.68 11.34
N ASP A 212 33.41 -9.40 10.08
CA ASP A 212 34.16 -8.45 9.24
C ASP A 212 33.37 -7.19 8.86
N ASN A 213 32.29 -6.86 9.59
CA ASN A 213 31.37 -5.77 9.24
C ASN A 213 30.78 -5.88 7.81
N HIS A 214 30.59 -7.09 7.30
CA HIS A 214 29.88 -7.30 6.04
C HIS A 214 28.46 -6.74 6.15
N LYS A 215 27.97 -6.11 5.08
CA LYS A 215 26.63 -5.55 5.04
C LYS A 215 25.60 -6.68 5.08
N ILE A 216 24.79 -6.72 6.14
CA ILE A 216 23.67 -7.64 6.25
C ILE A 216 22.50 -7.03 5.51
N THR A 217 22.15 -7.61 4.36
CA THR A 217 21.04 -7.14 3.53
C THR A 217 19.95 -8.20 3.45
N ILE A 218 18.71 -7.74 3.31
CA ILE A 218 17.55 -8.56 2.98
C ILE A 218 17.40 -8.47 1.47
N PRO A 219 17.63 -9.55 0.72
CA PRO A 219 17.41 -9.53 -0.71
C PRO A 219 15.95 -9.23 -1.05
N ILE A 220 15.73 -8.34 -2.01
CA ILE A 220 14.38 -7.96 -2.46
C ILE A 220 13.50 -9.17 -2.86
N HIS A 221 14.11 -10.21 -3.43
CA HIS A 221 13.37 -11.41 -3.84
C HIS A 221 12.84 -12.22 -2.64
N GLU A 222 13.57 -12.27 -1.52
CA GLU A 222 13.08 -12.87 -0.27
C GLU A 222 11.89 -12.06 0.25
N PHE A 223 12.02 -10.74 0.28
CA PHE A 223 10.96 -9.83 0.72
C PHE A 223 9.67 -9.99 -0.10
N VAL A 224 9.78 -9.91 -1.43
CA VAL A 224 8.63 -10.01 -2.36
C VAL A 224 7.99 -11.39 -2.28
N LYS A 225 8.79 -12.47 -2.18
CA LYS A 225 8.28 -13.83 -2.05
C LYS A 225 7.52 -14.05 -0.76
N SER A 226 8.05 -13.57 0.37
CA SER A 226 7.39 -13.67 1.68
C SER A 226 6.03 -12.97 1.68
N ILE A 227 5.94 -11.75 1.16
CA ILE A 227 4.65 -11.04 1.10
C ILE A 227 3.71 -11.61 0.04
N GLY A 228 4.26 -12.08 -1.09
CA GLY A 228 3.48 -12.62 -2.20
C GLY A 228 2.83 -13.97 -1.90
N LEU A 229 3.51 -14.84 -1.16
CA LEU A 229 3.00 -16.16 -0.76
C LEU A 229 2.25 -16.13 0.58
N HIS A 230 2.49 -15.11 1.41
CA HIS A 230 1.93 -15.03 2.76
C HIS A 230 2.34 -16.27 3.58
N ASN A 231 1.41 -17.20 3.81
CA ASN A 231 1.62 -18.51 4.48
C ASN A 231 1.17 -19.68 3.59
N LYS A 232 1.09 -19.49 2.26
CA LYS A 232 0.67 -20.50 1.29
C LYS A 232 1.87 -21.09 0.57
N LEU A 233 1.77 -22.35 0.12
CA LEU A 233 2.83 -23.02 -0.63
C LEU A 233 2.95 -22.54 -2.08
N TYR A 234 1.83 -22.08 -2.64
CA TYR A 234 1.71 -21.65 -4.03
C TYR A 234 1.10 -20.25 -4.10
N TYR A 235 1.54 -19.49 -5.09
CA TYR A 235 1.02 -18.16 -5.39
C TYR A 235 -0.43 -18.25 -5.90
N ASN A 236 -1.24 -17.27 -5.55
CA ASN A 236 -2.60 -17.08 -6.06
C ASN A 236 -2.88 -15.57 -6.11
N HIS A 237 -3.16 -15.06 -7.31
CA HIS A 237 -3.40 -13.65 -7.62
C HIS A 237 -4.62 -13.06 -6.90
N GLU A 238 -5.63 -13.86 -6.54
CA GLU A 238 -6.82 -13.39 -5.82
C GLU A 238 -6.51 -13.00 -4.36
N ILE A 239 -5.46 -13.60 -3.78
CA ILE A 239 -5.11 -13.45 -2.36
C ILE A 239 -3.81 -12.64 -2.20
N SER A 240 -2.90 -12.73 -3.17
CA SER A 240 -1.59 -12.12 -3.09
C SER A 240 -1.65 -10.60 -3.10
N VAL A 241 -0.74 -9.98 -2.36
CA VAL A 241 -0.50 -8.53 -2.43
C VAL A 241 0.33 -8.13 -3.65
N ILE A 242 0.94 -9.11 -4.34
CA ILE A 242 1.71 -8.90 -5.57
C ILE A 242 0.77 -9.17 -6.76
N PRO A 243 0.39 -8.16 -7.55
CA PRO A 243 -0.47 -8.35 -8.71
C PRO A 243 0.17 -9.22 -9.80
N ASN A 244 -0.61 -10.14 -10.37
CA ASN A 244 -0.26 -10.85 -11.60
C ASN A 244 -0.73 -10.05 -12.82
N LEU A 245 0.19 -9.40 -13.53
CA LEU A 245 -0.10 -8.62 -14.75
C LEU A 245 -0.40 -9.51 -15.96
N PHE A 246 0.03 -10.77 -15.92
CA PHE A 246 -0.12 -11.74 -17.01
C PHE A 246 -1.38 -12.60 -16.87
N TYR A 247 -2.07 -12.55 -15.73
CA TYR A 247 -3.34 -13.23 -15.56
C TYR A 247 -4.44 -12.47 -16.32
N PRO A 248 -5.04 -13.03 -17.38
CA PRO A 248 -6.05 -12.33 -18.18
C PRO A 248 -7.37 -12.17 -17.42
N CYS A 249 -8.20 -11.20 -17.79
CA CYS A 249 -9.58 -11.17 -17.28
C CYS A 249 -10.37 -12.41 -17.74
N ASN A 250 -11.44 -12.74 -17.01
CA ASN A 250 -12.34 -13.83 -17.40
C ASN A 250 -12.81 -13.67 -18.86
N GLU A 251 -12.83 -14.77 -19.61
CA GLU A 251 -13.17 -14.85 -21.04
C GLU A 251 -12.09 -14.31 -22.01
N SER A 252 -10.94 -13.86 -21.50
CA SER A 252 -9.78 -13.47 -22.30
C SER A 252 -8.68 -14.54 -22.22
N SER A 253 -8.03 -14.79 -23.35
CA SER A 253 -6.77 -15.54 -23.41
C SER A 253 -5.54 -14.63 -23.58
N ASN A 254 -5.73 -13.31 -23.46
CA ASN A 254 -4.69 -12.33 -23.75
C ASN A 254 -3.89 -11.97 -22.49
N HIS A 255 -2.61 -12.34 -22.46
CA HIS A 255 -1.72 -12.08 -21.32
C HIS A 255 -1.20 -10.64 -21.24
N PHE A 256 -1.38 -9.83 -22.28
CA PHE A 256 -0.60 -8.61 -22.49
C PHE A 256 -1.41 -7.31 -22.47
N LEU A 257 -2.74 -7.37 -22.64
CA LEU A 257 -3.58 -6.19 -22.77
C LEU A 257 -3.43 -5.20 -21.60
N LYS A 258 -3.42 -5.68 -20.35
CA LYS A 258 -3.12 -4.84 -19.17
C LYS A 258 -1.79 -4.12 -19.28
N ILE A 259 -0.75 -4.84 -19.72
CA ILE A 259 0.61 -4.34 -19.81
C ILE A 259 0.70 -3.30 -20.92
N TRP A 260 0.06 -3.51 -22.08
CA TRP A 260 0.03 -2.48 -23.13
C TRP A 260 -0.76 -1.24 -22.72
N ILE A 261 -1.87 -1.38 -22.01
CA ILE A 261 -2.58 -0.24 -21.43
C ILE A 261 -1.63 0.56 -20.53
N LEU A 262 -0.87 -0.11 -19.65
CA LEU A 262 0.13 0.55 -18.81
C LEU A 262 1.27 1.18 -19.64
N LYS A 263 1.78 0.52 -20.69
CA LYS A 263 2.79 1.11 -21.59
C LYS A 263 2.28 2.36 -22.30
N TYR A 264 1.04 2.31 -22.80
CA TYR A 264 0.40 3.45 -23.46
C TYR A 264 0.30 4.65 -22.51
N LEU A 265 -0.23 4.44 -21.29
CA LEU A 265 -0.33 5.50 -20.28
C LEU A 265 1.04 6.01 -19.81
N SER A 266 2.02 5.12 -19.68
CA SER A 266 3.42 5.47 -19.37
C SER A 266 4.05 6.35 -20.45
N ASN A 267 3.82 6.04 -21.74
CA ASN A 267 4.28 6.86 -22.86
C ASN A 267 3.59 8.22 -22.88
N LYS A 268 2.30 8.27 -22.53
CA LYS A 268 1.55 9.52 -22.39
C LYS A 268 2.12 10.40 -21.29
N LEU A 269 2.40 9.83 -20.12
CA LEU A 269 3.08 10.54 -19.02
C LEU A 269 4.45 11.08 -19.44
N LYS A 270 5.26 10.27 -20.14
CA LYS A 270 6.60 10.69 -20.60
C LYS A 270 6.54 11.83 -21.63
N SER A 271 5.56 11.79 -22.53
CA SER A 271 5.44 12.78 -23.62
C SER A 271 4.75 14.06 -23.17
N GLY A 272 3.75 13.95 -22.31
CA GLY A 272 2.89 15.05 -21.88
C GLY A 272 3.24 15.66 -20.51
N GLY A 273 4.14 15.04 -19.75
CA GLY A 273 4.44 15.41 -18.37
C GLY A 273 3.22 15.31 -17.45
N ASN A 274 3.31 15.89 -16.26
CA ASN A 274 2.23 15.84 -15.26
C ASN A 274 0.94 16.55 -15.67
N VAL A 275 1.01 17.51 -16.60
CA VAL A 275 -0.16 18.29 -17.04
C VAL A 275 -1.06 17.47 -17.97
N ASN A 276 -0.46 16.68 -18.86
CA ASN A 276 -1.19 15.91 -19.88
C ASN A 276 -1.13 14.40 -19.64
N LYS A 277 -0.90 13.97 -18.39
CA LYS A 277 -0.80 12.55 -18.03
C LYS A 277 -2.13 11.80 -18.11
N TYR A 278 -3.25 12.52 -18.07
CA TYR A 278 -4.59 11.94 -18.08
C TYR A 278 -5.07 11.69 -19.52
N ASP A 279 -5.78 10.58 -19.72
CA ASP A 279 -6.50 10.27 -20.95
C ASP A 279 -7.96 10.01 -20.68
N SER A 280 -8.82 10.38 -21.63
CA SER A 280 -10.21 9.99 -21.53
C SER A 280 -10.31 8.47 -21.63
N LEU A 281 -11.11 7.85 -20.76
CA LEU A 281 -11.34 6.41 -20.80
C LEU A 281 -11.86 5.95 -22.17
N SER A 282 -12.74 6.74 -22.79
CA SER A 282 -13.29 6.44 -24.12
C SER A 282 -12.21 6.50 -25.21
N ASP A 283 -11.32 7.48 -25.14
CA ASP A 283 -10.27 7.64 -26.15
C ASP A 283 -9.23 6.52 -26.05
N LEU A 284 -8.86 6.15 -24.81
CA LEU A 284 -8.02 4.99 -24.55
C LEU A 284 -8.71 3.71 -25.06
N ALA A 285 -9.98 3.47 -24.73
CA ALA A 285 -10.69 2.29 -25.19
C ALA A 285 -10.77 2.23 -26.73
N ASN A 286 -11.10 3.35 -27.37
CA ASN A 286 -11.15 3.45 -28.84
C ASN A 286 -9.78 3.15 -29.48
N CYS A 287 -8.67 3.57 -28.86
CA CYS A 287 -7.32 3.25 -29.32
C CYS A 287 -7.09 1.73 -29.36
N PHE A 288 -7.44 1.01 -28.28
CA PHE A 288 -7.28 -0.44 -28.22
C PHE A 288 -8.32 -1.20 -29.06
N ILE A 289 -9.51 -0.66 -29.28
CA ILE A 289 -10.48 -1.20 -30.24
C ILE A 289 -9.89 -1.14 -31.66
N ASN A 290 -9.28 -0.02 -32.04
CA ASN A 290 -8.61 0.14 -33.33
C ASN A 290 -7.40 -0.80 -33.50
N TYR A 291 -6.80 -1.24 -32.41
CA TYR A 291 -5.77 -2.27 -32.40
C TYR A 291 -6.31 -3.69 -32.56
N GLY A 292 -7.62 -3.90 -32.46
CA GLY A 292 -8.29 -5.19 -32.66
C GLY A 292 -8.78 -5.87 -31.37
N TYR A 293 -8.73 -5.20 -30.23
CA TYR A 293 -9.24 -5.75 -28.97
C TYR A 293 -10.73 -5.51 -28.81
N LYS A 294 -11.43 -6.45 -28.16
CA LYS A 294 -12.86 -6.33 -27.90
C LYS A 294 -13.14 -5.35 -26.78
N THR A 295 -14.18 -4.53 -26.95
CA THR A 295 -14.59 -3.48 -26.03
C THR A 295 -14.82 -3.98 -24.60
N ASP A 296 -15.57 -5.07 -24.44
CA ASP A 296 -15.89 -5.70 -23.15
C ASP A 296 -14.62 -6.15 -22.40
N ILE A 297 -13.67 -6.76 -23.11
CA ILE A 297 -12.39 -7.20 -22.56
C ILE A 297 -11.53 -6.01 -22.12
N ILE A 298 -11.48 -4.93 -22.92
CA ILE A 298 -10.75 -3.70 -22.55
C ILE A 298 -11.28 -3.12 -21.24
N TYR A 299 -12.61 -2.98 -21.10
CA TYR A 299 -13.21 -2.43 -19.89
C TYR A 299 -12.99 -3.33 -18.66
N LYS A 300 -13.09 -4.65 -18.81
CA LYS A 300 -12.76 -5.61 -17.73
C LYS A 300 -11.31 -5.48 -17.27
N GLU A 301 -10.37 -5.33 -18.21
CA GLU A 301 -8.95 -5.17 -17.87
C GLU A 301 -8.64 -3.82 -17.22
N LEU A 302 -9.30 -2.74 -17.66
CA LEU A 302 -9.21 -1.43 -17.01
C LEU A 302 -9.76 -1.46 -15.58
N GLU A 303 -10.87 -2.16 -15.35
CA GLU A 303 -11.44 -2.36 -14.02
C GLU A 303 -10.47 -3.14 -13.11
N LEU A 304 -9.82 -4.19 -13.63
CA LEU A 304 -8.79 -4.92 -12.89
C LEU A 304 -7.59 -4.02 -12.58
N LEU A 305 -7.11 -3.20 -13.52
CA LEU A 305 -6.01 -2.26 -13.27
C LEU A 305 -6.35 -1.23 -12.19
N LEU A 306 -7.60 -0.74 -12.14
CA LEU A 306 -8.07 0.15 -11.06
C LEU A 306 -8.14 -0.56 -9.72
N LYS A 307 -8.70 -1.78 -9.67
CA LYS A 307 -8.77 -2.60 -8.44
C LYS A 307 -7.39 -2.91 -7.88
N LEU A 308 -6.41 -3.10 -8.76
CA LEU A 308 -5.00 -3.32 -8.41
C LEU A 308 -4.23 -2.03 -8.09
N GLU A 309 -4.87 -0.85 -8.23
CA GLU A 309 -4.29 0.48 -8.03
C GLU A 309 -3.11 0.77 -8.97
N LEU A 310 -3.09 0.16 -10.15
CA LEU A 310 -2.04 0.34 -11.17
C LEU A 310 -2.34 1.51 -12.11
N ILE A 311 -3.58 1.96 -12.14
CA ILE A 311 -4.02 3.20 -12.77
C ILE A 311 -4.85 4.01 -11.77
N GLU A 312 -4.92 5.33 -11.98
CA GLU A 312 -5.65 6.29 -11.16
C GLU A 312 -6.61 7.10 -12.04
N THR A 313 -7.61 7.71 -11.42
CA THR A 313 -8.58 8.59 -12.10
C THR A 313 -8.45 10.04 -11.63
N ASP A 314 -9.04 10.98 -12.35
CA ASP A 314 -9.12 12.39 -11.96
C ASP A 314 -10.29 12.73 -11.00
N GLU A 315 -11.29 11.85 -10.84
CA GLU A 315 -12.47 12.13 -10.00
C GLU A 315 -12.25 11.87 -8.49
N ILE A 316 -11.42 10.89 -8.13
CA ILE A 316 -11.28 10.42 -6.74
C ILE A 316 -9.82 10.52 -6.30
N LEU A 317 -9.60 11.21 -5.18
CA LEU A 317 -8.30 11.24 -4.52
C LEU A 317 -7.94 9.85 -4.01
N THR A 318 -6.64 9.60 -4.04
CA THR A 318 -5.83 8.37 -3.90
C THR A 318 -6.14 7.39 -2.75
N ASP A 319 -7.21 7.59 -1.99
CA ASP A 319 -7.41 6.99 -0.67
C ASP A 319 -8.82 6.40 -0.44
N ILE A 320 -9.60 6.24 -1.52
CA ILE A 320 -10.83 5.44 -1.58
C ILE A 320 -10.59 4.22 -2.47
N LYS A 321 -10.93 3.02 -1.98
CA LYS A 321 -10.80 1.77 -2.76
C LYS A 321 -11.93 1.66 -3.78
N TRP A 322 -11.56 1.45 -5.04
CA TRP A 322 -12.51 1.20 -6.12
C TRP A 322 -13.12 -0.19 -6.01
N VAL A 323 -14.44 -0.27 -6.15
CA VAL A 323 -15.16 -1.54 -6.32
C VAL A 323 -15.57 -1.73 -7.78
N ASN A 324 -16.00 -0.67 -8.46
CA ASN A 324 -16.40 -0.65 -9.88
C ASN A 324 -15.89 0.61 -10.56
N LEU A 325 -15.83 0.61 -11.91
CA LEU A 325 -15.60 1.81 -12.72
C LEU A 325 -16.72 2.84 -12.46
N PRO A 326 -16.42 4.15 -12.36
CA PRO A 326 -17.45 5.18 -12.33
C PRO A 326 -18.40 5.10 -13.53
N GLU A 327 -19.69 5.38 -13.32
CA GLU A 327 -20.67 5.47 -14.43
C GLU A 327 -20.55 6.77 -15.25
N LYS A 328 -19.69 7.70 -14.83
CA LYS A 328 -19.46 9.00 -15.47
C LYS A 328 -18.30 8.95 -16.47
N VAL A 329 -18.15 10.03 -17.25
CA VAL A 329 -16.92 10.26 -18.01
C VAL A 329 -15.83 10.68 -17.03
N PHE A 330 -14.78 9.88 -16.91
CA PHE A 330 -13.59 10.20 -16.12
C PHE A 330 -12.34 9.98 -16.97
N ASN A 331 -11.26 10.61 -16.53
CA ASN A 331 -9.96 10.44 -17.15
C ASN A 331 -9.10 9.49 -16.30
N VAL A 332 -8.22 8.76 -16.96
CA VAL A 332 -7.31 7.79 -16.36
C VAL A 332 -5.85 8.15 -16.62
N CYS A 333 -4.98 7.88 -15.65
CA CYS A 333 -3.53 7.94 -15.84
C CYS A 333 -2.87 6.73 -15.18
N ILE A 334 -1.62 6.45 -15.55
CA ILE A 334 -0.82 5.45 -14.82
C ILE A 334 -0.55 5.93 -13.40
N SER A 335 -0.70 5.04 -12.41
CA SER A 335 -0.35 5.33 -11.01
C SER A 335 1.16 5.22 -10.80
N ALA A 336 1.65 5.71 -9.66
CA ALA A 336 3.05 5.50 -9.28
C ALA A 336 3.38 3.99 -9.15
N LYS A 337 2.44 3.21 -8.62
CA LYS A 337 2.52 1.74 -8.51
C LYS A 337 2.55 1.08 -9.89
N GLY A 338 1.66 1.47 -10.81
CA GLY A 338 1.64 0.95 -12.17
C GLY A 338 2.93 1.22 -12.92
N TYR A 339 3.46 2.43 -12.80
CA TYR A 339 4.73 2.82 -13.41
C TYR A 339 5.90 1.99 -12.85
N TYR A 340 5.95 1.79 -11.53
CA TYR A 340 6.99 0.98 -10.89
C TYR A 340 6.88 -0.50 -11.26
N TYR A 341 5.67 -1.06 -11.30
CA TYR A 341 5.48 -2.45 -11.74
C TYR A 341 5.93 -2.65 -13.18
N LEU A 342 5.56 -1.74 -14.09
CA LEU A 342 5.91 -1.81 -15.50
C LEU A 342 7.43 -1.71 -15.76
N ASN A 343 8.12 -0.82 -15.04
CA ASN A 343 9.53 -0.52 -15.32
C ASN A 343 10.51 -1.31 -14.44
N GLU A 344 10.11 -1.76 -13.25
CA GLU A 344 11.00 -2.45 -12.31
C GLU A 344 10.51 -3.88 -12.02
N VAL A 345 9.37 -4.04 -11.35
CA VAL A 345 8.97 -5.33 -10.74
C VAL A 345 8.78 -6.43 -11.78
N MET A 346 8.04 -6.13 -12.86
CA MET A 346 7.72 -7.14 -13.87
C MET A 346 8.92 -7.53 -14.74
N ASN A 347 10.08 -6.92 -14.54
CA ASN A 347 11.30 -7.22 -15.29
C ASN A 347 12.26 -8.12 -14.51
N ARG A 348 11.86 -8.64 -13.34
CA ARG A 348 12.72 -9.41 -12.43
C ARG A 348 12.35 -10.88 -12.37
N PHE A 349 13.36 -11.73 -12.19
CA PHE A 349 13.17 -13.19 -12.11
C PHE A 349 12.19 -13.60 -11.02
N TYR A 350 12.30 -12.99 -9.83
CA TYR A 350 11.45 -13.33 -8.69
C TYR A 350 9.96 -13.06 -8.92
N TYR A 351 9.63 -12.13 -9.83
CA TYR A 351 8.24 -11.83 -10.16
C TYR A 351 7.63 -12.99 -10.93
N PHE A 352 8.32 -13.44 -11.98
CA PHE A 352 7.87 -14.57 -12.81
C PHE A 352 7.80 -15.88 -12.06
N GLU A 353 8.77 -16.15 -11.16
CA GLU A 353 8.72 -17.32 -10.30
C GLU A 353 7.41 -17.39 -9.48
N LEU A 354 6.87 -16.24 -9.07
CA LEU A 354 5.60 -16.17 -8.36
C LEU A 354 4.42 -16.31 -9.32
N VAL A 355 4.31 -15.40 -10.29
CA VAL A 355 3.10 -15.27 -11.10
C VAL A 355 2.88 -16.43 -12.08
N LEU A 356 3.93 -17.14 -12.49
CA LEU A 356 3.76 -18.31 -13.37
C LEU A 356 2.94 -19.42 -12.73
N GLN A 357 2.86 -19.48 -11.39
CA GLN A 357 2.23 -20.59 -10.67
C GLN A 357 0.72 -20.64 -10.84
N ASP A 358 0.10 -19.51 -11.19
CA ASP A 358 -1.34 -19.42 -11.41
C ASP A 358 -1.72 -18.77 -12.75
N THR A 359 -0.75 -18.33 -13.55
CA THR A 359 -1.05 -17.82 -14.90
C THR A 359 -1.57 -18.97 -15.76
N PRO A 360 -2.75 -18.85 -16.39
CA PRO A 360 -3.26 -19.90 -17.27
C PRO A 360 -2.34 -20.06 -18.49
N ILE A 361 -2.02 -21.30 -18.85
CA ILE A 361 -1.21 -21.62 -20.04
C ILE A 361 -2.15 -22.24 -21.07
N PHE A 362 -2.35 -21.55 -22.19
CA PHE A 362 -3.31 -21.96 -23.22
C PHE A 362 -2.73 -22.92 -24.26
N ASP A 363 -1.40 -22.98 -24.38
CA ASP A 363 -0.71 -23.94 -25.25
C ASP A 363 -0.39 -25.23 -24.49
N GLU A 364 -0.91 -26.36 -24.99
CA GLU A 364 -0.79 -27.66 -24.34
C GLU A 364 0.65 -28.18 -24.28
N VAL A 365 1.46 -27.90 -25.31
CA VAL A 365 2.85 -28.37 -25.36
C VAL A 365 3.69 -27.63 -24.31
N PHE A 366 3.55 -26.30 -24.25
CA PHE A 366 4.19 -25.48 -23.22
C PHE A 366 3.71 -25.84 -21.82
N PHE A 367 2.41 -26.08 -21.62
CA PHE A 367 1.86 -26.51 -20.34
C PHE A 367 2.49 -27.83 -19.87
N ASN A 368 2.49 -28.85 -20.73
CA ASN A 368 3.06 -30.17 -20.41
C ASN A 368 4.57 -30.08 -20.10
N ASN A 369 5.32 -29.30 -20.89
CA ASN A 369 6.74 -29.07 -20.65
C ASN A 369 6.97 -28.39 -19.30
N MET A 370 6.20 -27.35 -18.96
CA MET A 370 6.29 -26.67 -17.67
C MET A 370 5.94 -27.62 -16.51
N CYS A 371 4.90 -28.44 -16.63
CA CYS A 371 4.51 -29.40 -15.60
C CYS A 371 5.62 -30.43 -15.30
N GLN A 372 6.38 -30.87 -16.31
CA GLN A 372 7.47 -31.83 -16.12
C GLN A 372 8.65 -31.24 -15.32
N VAL A 373 8.97 -29.97 -15.53
CA VAL A 373 10.11 -29.30 -14.89
C VAL A 373 9.72 -28.53 -13.62
N PHE A 374 8.42 -28.36 -13.37
CA PHE A 374 7.91 -27.49 -12.30
C PHE A 374 8.48 -27.87 -10.92
N PRO A 375 9.06 -26.92 -10.19
CA PRO A 375 9.67 -27.20 -8.89
C PRO A 375 8.61 -27.35 -7.80
N HIS A 376 8.28 -28.60 -7.45
CA HIS A 376 7.49 -28.91 -6.27
C HIS A 376 8.15 -28.40 -5.00
N CYS A 377 7.34 -27.90 -4.06
CA CYS A 377 7.82 -27.42 -2.78
C CYS A 377 8.07 -28.58 -1.80
N THR A 378 9.12 -28.48 -1.01
CA THR A 378 9.30 -29.31 0.19
C THR A 378 8.32 -28.90 1.30
N GLU A 379 8.25 -29.66 2.38
CA GLU A 379 7.44 -29.33 3.57
C GLU A 379 7.74 -27.93 4.13
N ASN A 380 8.98 -27.46 3.97
CA ASN A 380 9.43 -26.13 4.40
C ASN A 380 9.31 -25.06 3.30
N GLY A 381 8.57 -25.33 2.22
CA GLY A 381 8.35 -24.37 1.12
C GLY A 381 9.57 -24.13 0.21
N LYS A 382 10.68 -24.87 0.40
CA LYS A 382 11.88 -24.74 -0.43
C LYS A 382 11.68 -25.43 -1.78
N ARG A 383 12.34 -24.90 -2.82
CA ARG A 383 12.19 -25.34 -4.21
C ARG A 383 13.55 -25.39 -4.88
N ASN A 384 13.79 -26.41 -5.71
CA ASN A 384 15.04 -26.56 -6.45
C ASN A 384 15.28 -25.37 -7.39
N MET A 385 16.45 -24.75 -7.32
CA MET A 385 16.76 -23.54 -8.09
C MET A 385 16.92 -23.80 -9.60
N ASN A 386 17.49 -24.92 -10.02
CA ASN A 386 17.63 -25.26 -11.44
C ASN A 386 16.26 -25.39 -12.10
N ASN A 387 15.38 -26.17 -11.47
CA ASN A 387 14.00 -26.35 -11.94
C ASN A 387 13.23 -25.02 -11.96
N ARG A 388 13.45 -24.12 -11.00
CA ARG A 388 12.86 -22.76 -11.00
C ARG A 388 13.29 -21.97 -12.24
N ILE A 389 14.59 -21.96 -12.54
CA ILE A 389 15.14 -21.27 -13.71
C ILE A 389 14.55 -21.87 -14.99
N GLU A 390 14.60 -23.19 -15.13
CA GLU A 390 14.11 -23.89 -16.33
C GLU A 390 12.60 -23.66 -16.56
N THR A 391 11.81 -23.67 -15.49
CA THR A 391 10.37 -23.37 -15.56
C THR A 391 10.12 -21.92 -16.02
N VAL A 392 10.84 -20.95 -15.45
CA VAL A 392 10.72 -19.53 -15.85
C VAL A 392 11.17 -19.34 -17.30
N GLU A 393 12.27 -19.95 -17.73
CA GLU A 393 12.74 -19.88 -19.12
C GLU A 393 11.72 -20.51 -20.09
N CYS A 394 11.07 -21.62 -19.70
CA CYS A 394 9.97 -22.21 -20.47
C CYS A 394 8.76 -21.26 -20.56
N PHE A 395 8.37 -20.65 -19.44
CA PHE A 395 7.28 -19.67 -19.39
C PHE A 395 7.58 -18.42 -20.24
N MET A 396 8.81 -17.92 -20.21
CA MET A 396 9.22 -16.78 -21.04
C MET A 396 9.22 -17.10 -22.54
N ARG A 397 9.53 -18.35 -22.93
CA ARG A 397 9.38 -18.81 -24.31
C ARG A 397 7.91 -18.88 -24.71
N TYR A 398 7.05 -19.43 -23.85
CA TYR A 398 5.60 -19.44 -24.06
C TYR A 398 5.06 -18.02 -24.27
N LEU A 399 5.40 -17.07 -23.40
CA LEU A 399 4.97 -15.68 -23.55
C LEU A 399 5.49 -15.06 -24.84
N GLY A 400 6.72 -15.37 -25.26
CA GLY A 400 7.26 -14.94 -26.56
C GLY A 400 6.43 -15.44 -27.74
N GLU A 401 6.04 -16.71 -27.72
CA GLU A 401 5.16 -17.27 -28.76
C GLU A 401 3.75 -16.66 -28.71
N GLN A 402 3.18 -16.42 -27.53
CA GLN A 402 1.89 -15.73 -27.41
C GLN A 402 1.97 -14.30 -27.94
N GLU A 403 3.03 -13.56 -27.65
CA GLU A 403 3.22 -12.20 -28.16
C GLU A 403 3.33 -12.14 -29.69
N ASN A 404 3.88 -13.18 -30.33
CA ASN A 404 3.95 -13.26 -31.79
C ASN A 404 2.56 -13.36 -32.46
N HIS A 405 1.54 -13.82 -31.73
CA HIS A 405 0.15 -13.92 -32.22
C HIS A 405 -0.64 -12.61 -32.09
N GLU A 406 -0.04 -11.58 -31.49
CA GLU A 406 -0.73 -10.34 -31.17
C GLU A 406 -0.77 -9.38 -32.38
N PRO A 407 -1.73 -8.43 -32.41
CA PRO A 407 -1.87 -7.51 -33.53
C PRO A 407 -0.57 -6.72 -33.77
N ARG A 408 -0.03 -6.82 -34.98
CA ARG A 408 1.22 -6.13 -35.39
C ARG A 408 1.17 -4.62 -35.15
N VAL A 409 -0.02 -4.02 -35.22
CA VAL A 409 -0.22 -2.58 -34.97
C VAL A 409 0.23 -2.22 -33.55
N VAL A 410 -0.13 -3.04 -32.56
CA VAL A 410 0.22 -2.82 -31.14
C VAL A 410 1.72 -2.96 -30.93
N LEU A 411 2.32 -4.00 -31.50
CA LEU A 411 3.76 -4.24 -31.44
C LEU A 411 4.55 -3.09 -32.07
N ASN A 412 4.08 -2.55 -33.20
CA ASN A 412 4.72 -1.41 -33.86
C ASN A 412 4.61 -0.11 -33.05
N GLN A 413 3.50 0.09 -32.33
CA GLN A 413 3.25 1.32 -31.57
C GLN A 413 3.87 1.29 -30.16
N LEU A 414 3.83 0.14 -29.49
CA LEU A 414 4.20 -0.01 -28.07
C LEU A 414 5.42 -0.89 -27.82
N GLY A 415 5.94 -1.56 -28.86
CA GLY A 415 7.09 -2.47 -28.76
C GLY A 415 6.79 -3.79 -28.06
N SER A 416 7.73 -4.73 -28.19
CA SER A 416 7.66 -6.05 -27.52
C SER A 416 7.80 -5.92 -26.00
N ILE A 417 6.86 -6.51 -25.27
CA ILE A 417 6.85 -6.67 -23.82
C ILE A 417 7.88 -7.73 -23.41
N VAL A 418 7.93 -8.86 -24.11
CA VAL A 418 8.82 -9.98 -23.74
C VAL A 418 10.29 -9.59 -23.91
N GLN A 419 10.61 -8.86 -24.98
CA GLN A 419 11.97 -8.36 -25.19
C GLN A 419 12.36 -7.28 -24.17
N ASP A 420 11.43 -6.40 -23.82
CA ASP A 420 11.65 -5.39 -22.76
C ASP A 420 12.00 -6.05 -21.43
N ILE A 421 11.30 -7.11 -21.04
CA ILE A 421 11.53 -7.85 -19.79
C ILE A 421 12.93 -8.46 -19.76
N LYS A 422 13.31 -9.14 -20.84
CA LYS A 422 14.65 -9.74 -21.00
C LYS A 422 15.75 -8.69 -20.85
N ASN A 423 15.60 -7.58 -21.57
CA ASN A 423 16.60 -6.51 -21.62
C ASN A 423 16.72 -5.70 -20.32
N LYS A 424 15.60 -5.46 -19.62
CA LYS A 424 15.56 -4.56 -18.45
C LYS A 424 15.99 -5.21 -17.14
N GLY A 425 16.02 -6.54 -17.04
CA GLY A 425 16.46 -7.17 -15.80
C GLY A 425 16.49 -8.70 -15.81
N MET A 426 15.57 -9.35 -16.51
CA MET A 426 15.37 -10.81 -16.39
C MET A 426 16.64 -11.60 -16.77
N ASP A 427 17.26 -11.28 -17.90
CA ASP A 427 18.45 -12.02 -18.36
C ASP A 427 19.68 -11.74 -17.48
N ALA A 428 19.75 -10.54 -16.89
CA ALA A 428 20.79 -10.22 -15.92
C ALA A 428 20.58 -11.02 -14.61
N ASP A 429 19.34 -11.10 -14.11
CA ASP A 429 19.00 -11.88 -12.92
C ASP A 429 19.32 -13.37 -13.14
N ILE A 430 18.89 -13.96 -14.26
CA ILE A 430 19.15 -15.37 -14.57
C ILE A 430 20.65 -15.66 -14.63
N ARG A 431 21.43 -14.81 -15.33
CA ARG A 431 22.90 -14.96 -15.40
C ARG A 431 23.53 -14.90 -13.99
N ASN A 432 23.17 -13.89 -13.21
CA ASN A 432 23.68 -13.74 -11.83
C ASN A 432 23.33 -14.95 -10.95
N ILE A 433 22.16 -15.57 -11.13
CA ILE A 433 21.78 -16.79 -10.40
C ILE A 433 22.62 -17.98 -10.88
N LYS A 434 22.76 -18.19 -12.20
CA LYS A 434 23.57 -19.28 -12.77
C LYS A 434 25.04 -19.18 -12.36
N ASP A 435 25.61 -17.98 -12.35
CA ASP A 435 26.99 -17.73 -11.93
C ASP A 435 27.20 -18.10 -10.45
N LYS A 436 26.25 -17.72 -9.57
CA LYS A 436 26.29 -18.10 -8.14
C LYS A 436 26.15 -19.61 -7.92
N MET A 437 25.54 -20.33 -8.86
CA MET A 437 25.38 -21.78 -8.81
C MET A 437 26.56 -22.53 -9.43
N GLY A 438 27.52 -21.83 -10.07
CA GLY A 438 28.62 -22.45 -10.79
C GLY A 438 28.18 -23.16 -12.09
N LEU A 439 27.11 -22.67 -12.73
CA LEU A 439 26.50 -23.22 -13.95
C LEU A 439 26.80 -22.39 -15.21
N SER A 440 27.85 -21.57 -15.15
CA SER A 440 28.26 -20.63 -16.22
C SER A 440 28.65 -21.33 -17.50
#